data_AF-A0AAV7R4N7-F1
#
_entry.id   AF-A0AAV7R4N7-F1
#
_cell.length_a   1.000
_cell.length_b   1.000
_cell.length_c   1.000
_cell.angle_alpha   90.00
_cell.angle_beta   90.00
_cell.angle_gamma   90.00
#
_symmetry.space_group_name_H-M   'P 1'
#
loop_
_entity.id
_entity.type
_entity.pdbx_description
1 polymer ?
#
loop_
_entity_poly.entity_id
_entity_poly.type
_entity_poly.pdbx_seq_one_letter_code
_entity_poly.pdbx_strand_id
1 'polypeptide(L)'
;MEAPELGLRVPEEADNGAVLGDIGEDPLQLNLGDLDITSDEFILDEVDIHIQENLEDALVKEALKTGVDLRQYSKQVELELQQIEHASIKDYIKESQNIASLHNQITACDTILERMEQMLSSFQCDLSSISSEIQTLQEQSITMNIKLKNRQSVRSELSQLVDELVVPNAMISTILDTPVTEQDFLEQLHELNTKINYVKEQSFRETAACADVQDILDRLKIKAVTKIREFILQKIYSFRKPMTNYQIPQNALLKYRFFYQFLLANERSVAKEIRDEYVDTMSKIYLSYFKSYTSRLMKVQYEEVAEKEDLMGVEDTGKKDIL
;
A
#
# COMPACT_ATOMS: atom_id res chain seq x y z
N MET A 1 -10.06 -1.83 21.54
CA MET A 1 -8.63 -1.65 21.23
C MET A 1 -8.51 -0.29 20.60
N GLU A 2 -8.51 0.72 21.47
CA GLU A 2 -8.52 2.14 21.12
C GLU A 2 -7.11 2.59 20.75
N ALA A 3 -6.99 3.35 19.68
CA ALA A 3 -5.79 4.04 19.27
C ALA A 3 -5.79 5.47 19.84
N PRO A 4 -4.64 6.03 20.27
CA PRO A 4 -4.57 7.34 20.90
C PRO A 4 -4.46 8.47 19.86
N GLU A 5 -5.21 9.55 20.07
CA GLU A 5 -5.05 10.83 19.39
C GLU A 5 -3.82 11.58 19.92
N LEU A 6 -2.93 11.98 19.02
CA LEU A 6 -1.80 12.88 19.29
C LEU A 6 -2.10 14.23 18.64
N GLY A 7 -2.50 15.20 19.47
CA GLY A 7 -2.67 16.59 19.10
C GLY A 7 -1.32 17.27 18.83
N LEU A 8 -1.15 17.79 17.61
CA LEU A 8 -0.04 18.65 17.24
C LEU A 8 -0.19 20.04 17.88
N ARG A 9 0.81 20.40 18.69
CA ARG A 9 1.01 21.70 19.32
C ARG A 9 1.82 22.59 18.38
N VAL A 10 1.24 23.72 17.98
CA VAL A 10 1.89 24.79 17.21
C VAL A 10 2.92 25.51 18.11
N PRO A 11 4.15 25.79 17.65
CA PRO A 11 5.10 26.62 18.39
C PRO A 11 4.86 28.11 18.10
N GLU A 12 4.75 28.91 19.17
CA GLU A 12 4.76 30.37 19.11
C GLU A 12 6.17 30.89 18.75
N GLU A 13 6.21 31.78 17.77
CA GLU A 13 7.38 32.54 17.34
C GLU A 13 7.74 33.59 18.42
N ALA A 14 8.97 33.54 18.92
CA ALA A 14 9.54 34.59 19.77
C ALA A 14 10.25 35.63 18.89
N ASP A 15 9.57 36.76 18.71
CA ASP A 15 10.08 37.99 18.11
C ASP A 15 11.07 38.67 19.06
N ASN A 16 12.38 38.47 18.83
CA ASN A 16 13.45 39.22 19.48
C ASN A 16 13.81 40.44 18.63
N GLY A 17 12.96 41.45 18.69
CA GLY A 17 13.23 42.79 18.19
C GLY A 17 14.27 43.50 19.07
N ALA A 18 15.43 43.78 18.48
CA ALA A 18 16.46 44.63 19.05
C ALA A 18 15.92 46.06 19.26
N VAL A 19 15.88 46.51 20.52
CA VAL A 19 15.67 47.92 20.87
C VAL A 19 17.03 48.54 21.15
N LEU A 20 17.46 49.39 20.22
CA LEU A 20 18.52 50.37 20.40
C LEU A 20 18.12 51.30 21.55
N GLY A 21 18.83 51.19 22.67
CA GLY A 21 18.73 52.10 23.80
C GLY A 21 19.27 53.47 23.41
N ASP A 22 18.34 54.42 23.37
CA ASP A 22 18.55 55.84 23.19
C ASP A 22 19.53 56.38 24.25
N ILE A 23 20.54 57.12 23.79
CA ILE A 23 21.49 57.86 24.62
C ILE A 23 20.73 59.09 25.10
N GLY A 24 19.95 58.93 26.16
CA GLY A 24 19.36 60.02 26.90
C GLY A 24 20.47 60.77 27.64
N GLU A 25 20.62 62.05 27.32
CA GLU A 25 21.39 63.01 28.11
C GLU A 25 20.86 63.01 29.56
N ASP A 26 21.56 62.31 30.45
CA ASP A 26 21.41 62.55 31.89
C ASP A 26 21.99 63.95 32.17
N PRO A 27 21.18 64.93 32.61
CA PRO A 27 21.78 66.10 33.21
C PRO A 27 22.47 65.60 34.48
N LEU A 28 23.79 65.73 34.53
CA LEU A 28 24.56 65.65 35.77
C LEU A 28 23.90 66.61 36.77
N GLN A 29 23.03 66.07 37.62
CA GLN A 29 22.57 66.77 38.82
C GLN A 29 23.80 66.86 39.72
N LEU A 30 24.57 67.92 39.49
CA LEU A 30 25.48 68.47 40.49
C LEU A 30 24.62 68.72 41.72
N ASN A 31 24.73 67.80 42.67
CA ASN A 31 24.10 67.89 43.97
C ASN A 31 24.86 68.98 44.74
N LEU A 32 24.62 70.24 44.37
CA LEU A 32 24.92 71.40 45.18
C LEU A 32 23.85 71.47 46.26
N GLY A 33 23.94 70.52 47.21
CA GLY A 33 23.29 70.68 48.50
C GLY A 33 23.80 71.98 49.11
N ASP A 34 22.88 72.90 49.36
CA ASP A 34 23.00 74.17 50.07
C ASP A 34 24.45 74.60 50.37
N LEU A 35 25.12 75.15 49.35
CA LEU A 35 26.31 75.95 49.57
C LEU A 35 25.84 77.27 50.15
N ASP A 36 25.71 77.31 51.48
CA ASP A 36 25.41 78.52 52.25
C ASP A 36 26.59 79.49 52.15
N ILE A 37 26.61 80.27 51.07
CA ILE A 37 27.59 81.35 50.80
C ILE A 37 27.33 82.55 51.75
N THR A 38 26.38 82.46 52.69
CA THR A 38 26.13 83.51 53.68
C THR A 38 26.76 83.26 55.05
N SER A 39 27.48 82.15 55.23
CA SER A 39 28.27 81.85 56.44
C SER A 39 29.77 81.80 56.14
N ASP A 40 30.50 82.86 56.53
CA ASP A 40 31.96 82.94 56.57
C ASP A 40 32.55 81.97 57.62
N GLU A 41 32.71 80.68 57.28
CA GLU A 41 33.58 79.77 58.05
C GLU A 41 34.39 78.86 57.11
N PHE A 42 35.64 79.23 56.86
CA PHE A 42 36.62 78.40 56.16
C PHE A 42 36.97 77.17 57.01
N ILE A 43 36.62 75.97 56.53
CA ILE A 43 37.03 74.69 57.14
C ILE A 43 38.53 74.50 56.93
N LEU A 44 39.33 74.76 57.97
CA LEU A 44 40.79 74.59 57.99
C LEU A 44 41.24 73.24 58.60
N ASP A 45 40.34 72.47 59.21
CA ASP A 45 40.67 71.24 59.94
C ASP A 45 41.12 70.07 59.03
N GLU A 46 40.78 70.11 57.75
CA GLU A 46 41.12 69.06 56.78
C GLU A 46 42.57 69.20 56.26
N VAL A 47 43.16 70.39 56.43
CA VAL A 47 44.53 70.70 55.98
C VAL A 47 45.58 69.97 56.82
N ASP A 48 45.35 69.83 58.13
CA ASP A 48 46.28 69.17 59.05
C ASP A 48 46.38 67.65 58.80
N ILE A 49 45.28 67.04 58.34
CA ILE A 49 45.22 65.62 57.97
C ILE A 49 46.09 65.38 56.72
N HIS A 50 45.95 66.20 55.70
CA HIS A 50 46.75 66.10 54.48
C HIS A 50 48.24 66.43 54.68
N ILE A 51 48.58 67.27 55.65
CA ILE A 51 49.98 67.53 56.04
C ILE A 51 50.59 66.27 56.67
N GLN A 52 49.84 65.59 57.54
CA GLN A 52 50.30 64.38 58.21
C GLN A 52 50.50 63.22 57.22
N GLU A 53 49.58 63.04 56.27
CA GLU A 53 49.68 62.02 55.22
C GLU A 53 50.88 62.26 54.29
N ASN A 54 51.13 63.50 53.88
CA ASN A 54 52.29 63.85 53.06
C ASN A 54 53.62 63.69 53.81
N LEU A 55 53.65 63.84 55.13
CA LEU A 55 54.83 63.56 55.95
C LEU A 55 55.15 62.06 56.05
N GLU A 56 54.20 61.19 55.75
CA GLU A 56 54.39 59.74 55.82
C GLU A 56 55.04 59.17 54.55
N ASP A 57 54.89 59.83 53.41
CA ASP A 57 55.44 59.42 52.11
C ASP A 57 56.98 59.33 52.14
N ALA A 58 57.49 58.15 51.73
CA ALA A 58 58.91 57.81 51.74
C ALA A 58 59.73 58.74 50.84
N LEU A 59 59.16 59.19 49.72
CA LEU A 59 59.80 60.13 48.80
C LEU A 59 59.92 61.53 49.41
N VAL A 60 58.88 61.98 50.12
CA VAL A 60 58.85 63.29 50.80
C VAL A 60 59.82 63.31 51.98
N LYS A 61 59.96 62.20 52.73
CA LYS A 61 60.97 62.05 53.78
C LYS A 61 62.41 62.07 53.27
N GLU A 62 62.67 61.48 52.11
CA GLU A 62 64.01 61.46 51.50
C GLU A 62 64.38 62.85 50.93
N ALA A 63 63.41 63.55 50.33
CA ALA A 63 63.55 64.93 49.86
C ALA A 63 63.80 65.93 51.02
N LEU A 64 63.10 65.78 52.14
CA LEU A 64 63.29 66.61 53.33
C LEU A 64 64.63 66.34 54.05
N LYS A 65 65.10 65.08 54.09
CA LYS A 65 66.40 64.71 54.69
C LYS A 65 67.61 65.21 53.90
N THR A 66 67.48 65.32 52.58
CA THR A 66 68.55 65.82 51.70
C THR A 66 68.57 67.35 51.62
N GLY A 67 67.60 68.03 52.23
CA GLY A 67 67.56 69.50 52.32
C GLY A 67 67.33 70.18 50.97
N VAL A 68 66.81 69.45 49.98
CA VAL A 68 66.55 69.96 48.63
C VAL A 68 65.16 70.59 48.62
N ASP A 69 65.05 71.80 48.10
CA ASP A 69 63.79 72.54 47.97
C ASP A 69 62.74 71.69 47.22
N LEU A 70 61.65 71.32 47.89
CA LEU A 70 60.59 70.45 47.34
C LEU A 70 60.00 70.99 46.05
N ARG A 71 60.02 72.31 45.86
CA ARG A 71 59.57 72.95 44.60
C ARG A 71 60.52 72.68 43.45
N GLN A 72 61.82 72.62 43.71
CA GLN A 72 62.83 72.30 42.69
C GLN A 72 62.83 70.79 42.38
N TYR A 73 62.64 69.95 43.40
CA TYR A 73 62.52 68.50 43.23
C TYR A 73 61.23 68.11 42.49
N SER A 74 60.09 68.70 42.84
CA SER A 74 58.83 68.52 42.10
C SER A 74 58.97 68.97 40.65
N LYS A 75 59.64 70.10 40.40
CA LYS A 75 59.90 70.58 39.05
C LYS A 75 60.86 69.67 38.27
N GLN A 76 61.81 69.02 38.95
CA GLN A 76 62.71 68.04 38.34
C GLN A 76 61.99 66.74 38.01
N VAL A 77 61.19 66.21 38.94
CA VAL A 77 60.36 65.02 38.74
C VAL A 77 59.35 65.26 37.62
N GLU A 78 58.73 66.43 37.55
CA GLU A 78 57.81 66.80 36.47
C GLU A 78 58.53 66.85 35.11
N LEU A 79 59.78 67.32 35.08
CA LEU A 79 60.62 67.32 33.88
C LEU A 79 61.03 65.91 33.44
N GLU A 80 61.40 65.05 34.40
CA GLU A 80 61.71 63.64 34.16
C GLU A 80 60.48 62.86 33.71
N LEU A 81 59.32 63.12 34.32
CA LEU A 81 58.04 62.51 33.93
C LEU A 81 57.64 62.94 32.51
N GLN A 82 57.77 64.23 32.18
CA GLN A 82 57.54 64.72 30.82
C GLN A 82 58.52 64.10 29.83
N GLN A 83 59.79 63.89 30.19
CA GLN A 83 60.75 63.21 29.33
C GLN A 83 60.41 61.74 29.10
N ILE A 84 59.99 61.02 30.14
CA ILE A 84 59.58 59.62 30.06
C ILE A 84 58.28 59.48 29.27
N GLU A 85 57.33 60.38 29.47
CA GLU A 85 56.07 60.43 28.73
C GLU A 85 56.35 60.69 27.25
N HIS A 86 57.19 61.68 26.94
CA HIS A 86 57.57 62.01 25.57
C HIS A 86 58.41 60.90 24.91
N ALA A 87 59.20 60.13 25.68
CA ALA A 87 59.90 58.94 25.21
C ALA A 87 58.93 57.79 24.94
N SER A 88 57.99 57.55 25.86
CA SER A 88 56.98 56.48 25.75
C SER A 88 56.00 56.74 24.61
N ILE A 89 55.56 57.98 24.41
CA ILE A 89 54.74 58.39 23.26
C ILE A 89 55.53 58.18 21.96
N LYS A 90 56.84 58.51 21.94
CA LYS A 90 57.67 58.31 20.76
C LYS A 90 57.87 56.84 20.41
N ASP A 91 57.98 55.97 21.41
CA ASP A 91 58.07 54.53 21.22
C ASP A 91 56.73 53.94 20.79
N TYR A 92 55.62 54.40 21.37
CA TYR A 92 54.26 54.05 20.91
C TYR A 92 53.99 54.50 19.47
N ILE A 93 54.41 55.71 19.08
CA ILE A 93 54.24 56.21 17.71
C ILE A 93 55.08 55.38 16.73
N LYS A 94 56.29 54.95 17.12
CA LYS A 94 57.11 54.06 16.30
C LYS A 94 56.46 52.69 16.13
N GLU A 95 55.99 52.09 17.23
CA GLU A 95 55.39 50.75 17.20
C GLU A 95 53.95 50.77 16.64
N SER A 96 53.27 51.92 16.68
CA SER A 96 51.93 52.12 16.12
C SER A 96 51.87 51.76 14.64
N GLN A 97 52.95 51.98 13.88
CA GLN A 97 52.99 51.62 12.47
C GLN A 97 53.01 50.08 12.28
N ASN A 98 53.75 49.37 13.13
CA ASN A 98 53.79 47.91 13.13
C ASN A 98 52.45 47.33 13.60
N ILE A 99 51.85 47.87 14.67
CA ILE A 99 50.54 47.46 15.19
C ILE A 99 49.46 47.70 14.12
N ALA A 100 49.48 48.84 13.43
CA ALA A 100 48.58 49.13 12.32
C ALA A 100 48.79 48.15 11.15
N SER A 101 50.03 47.78 10.83
CA SER A 101 50.31 46.80 9.79
C SER A 101 49.81 45.40 10.15
N LEU A 102 49.98 44.98 11.40
CA LEU A 102 49.50 43.71 11.91
C LEU A 102 47.96 43.69 11.94
N HIS A 103 47.34 44.78 12.40
CA HIS A 103 45.89 44.91 12.38
C HIS A 103 45.36 44.82 10.95
N ASN A 104 46.00 45.48 9.98
CA ASN A 104 45.61 45.37 8.58
C ASN A 104 45.74 43.93 8.05
N GLN A 105 46.77 43.19 8.46
CA GLN A 105 46.93 41.77 8.10
C GLN A 105 45.88 40.88 8.76
N ILE A 106 45.57 41.10 10.04
CA ILE A 106 44.53 40.37 10.76
C ILE A 106 43.17 40.64 10.10
N THR A 107 42.85 41.90 9.82
CA THR A 107 41.62 42.26 9.12
C THR A 107 41.57 41.65 7.72
N ALA A 108 42.69 41.58 6.99
CA ALA A 108 42.74 40.88 5.72
C ALA A 108 42.47 39.38 5.87
N CYS A 109 43.04 38.72 6.88
CA CYS A 109 42.74 37.32 7.20
C CYS A 109 41.27 37.13 7.57
N ASP A 110 40.69 38.03 8.37
CA ASP A 110 39.26 37.99 8.73
C ASP A 110 38.38 38.12 7.49
N THR A 111 38.69 39.01 6.55
CA THR A 111 37.94 39.12 5.29
C THR A 111 38.05 37.86 4.41
N ILE A 112 39.16 37.13 4.49
CA ILE A 112 39.35 35.86 3.78
C ILE A 112 38.53 34.76 4.46
N LEU A 113 38.56 34.71 5.80
CA LEU A 113 37.76 33.77 6.59
C LEU A 113 36.27 34.00 6.39
N GLU A 114 35.81 35.25 6.38
CA GLU A 114 34.42 35.63 6.11
C GLU A 114 33.97 35.16 4.71
N ARG A 115 34.84 35.30 3.70
CA ARG A 115 34.56 34.76 2.36
C ARG A 115 34.48 33.24 2.32
N MET A 116 35.36 32.55 3.05
CA MET A 116 35.30 31.08 3.14
C MET A 116 34.05 30.63 3.89
N GLU A 117 33.67 31.33 4.95
CA GLU A 117 32.43 31.08 5.70
C GLU A 117 31.20 31.26 4.81
N GLN A 118 31.11 32.38 4.08
CA GLN A 118 30.00 32.61 3.14
C GLN A 118 29.93 31.51 2.07
N MET A 119 31.06 31.08 1.52
CA MET A 119 31.10 30.00 0.53
C MET A 119 30.67 28.66 1.13
N LEU A 120 31.12 28.32 2.34
CA LEU A 120 30.70 27.10 3.03
C LEU A 120 29.22 27.14 3.42
N SER A 121 28.73 28.30 3.83
CA SER A 121 27.32 28.52 4.13
C SER A 121 26.46 28.37 2.88
N SER A 122 26.88 28.91 1.73
CA SER A 122 26.15 28.69 0.47
C SER A 122 26.16 27.21 0.08
N PHE A 123 27.29 26.52 0.20
CA PHE A 123 27.35 25.06 -0.06
C PHE A 123 26.47 24.26 0.89
N GLN A 124 26.40 24.65 2.16
CA GLN A 124 25.50 24.02 3.13
C GLN A 124 24.03 24.24 2.75
N CYS A 125 23.66 25.46 2.36
CA CYS A 125 22.32 25.79 1.89
C CYS A 125 21.95 24.99 0.63
N ASP A 126 22.86 24.91 -0.34
CA ASP A 126 22.65 24.15 -1.57
C ASP A 126 22.48 22.65 -1.28
N LEU A 127 23.34 22.07 -0.43
CA LEU A 127 23.20 20.66 -0.01
C LEU A 127 21.90 20.42 0.76
N SER A 128 21.48 21.36 1.59
CA SER A 128 20.22 21.26 2.34
C SER A 128 19.01 21.34 1.40
N SER A 129 19.07 22.24 0.41
CA SER A 129 18.03 22.37 -0.60
C SER A 129 17.93 21.12 -1.47
N ILE A 130 19.06 20.61 -1.96
CA ILE A 130 19.12 19.37 -2.76
C ILE A 130 18.65 18.17 -1.94
N SER A 131 19.07 18.08 -0.67
CA SER A 131 18.64 16.97 0.21
C SER A 131 17.14 17.01 0.46
N SER A 132 16.57 18.20 0.69
CA SER A 132 15.13 18.41 0.82
C SER A 132 14.41 18.01 -0.46
N GLU A 133 14.90 18.44 -1.63
CA GLU A 133 14.31 18.09 -2.92
C GLU A 133 14.33 16.57 -3.16
N ILE A 134 15.46 15.90 -2.89
CA ILE A 134 15.59 14.44 -2.95
C ILE A 134 14.59 13.76 -2.01
N GLN A 135 14.44 14.27 -0.79
CA GLN A 135 13.49 13.73 0.19
C GLN A 135 12.04 13.87 -0.30
N THR A 136 11.66 15.03 -0.85
CA THR A 136 10.32 15.23 -1.40
C THR A 136 10.06 14.32 -2.61
N LEU A 137 11.05 14.14 -3.49
CA LEU A 137 10.94 13.27 -4.67
C LEU A 137 10.84 11.80 -4.25
N GLN A 138 11.58 11.39 -3.21
CA GLN A 138 11.49 10.07 -2.62
C GLN A 138 10.11 9.83 -1.99
N GLU A 139 9.58 10.78 -1.24
CA GLU A 139 8.24 10.68 -0.63
C GLU A 139 7.13 10.61 -1.69
N GLN A 140 7.24 11.42 -2.75
CA GLN A 140 6.34 11.35 -3.91
C GLN A 140 6.42 9.99 -4.61
N SER A 141 7.62 9.45 -4.79
CA SER A 141 7.84 8.14 -5.42
C SER A 141 7.22 7.01 -4.61
N ILE A 142 7.38 7.03 -3.29
CA ILE A 142 6.77 6.06 -2.38
C ILE A 142 5.24 6.17 -2.43
N THR A 143 4.70 7.39 -2.35
CA THR A 143 3.26 7.65 -2.42
C THR A 143 2.66 7.15 -3.74
N MET A 144 3.34 7.41 -4.86
CA MET A 144 2.92 6.93 -6.17
C MET A 144 2.95 5.40 -6.25
N ASN A 145 3.99 4.77 -5.69
CA ASN A 145 4.10 3.33 -5.64
C ASN A 145 2.97 2.68 -4.84
N ILE A 146 2.63 3.24 -3.67
CA ILE A 146 1.49 2.77 -2.87
C ILE A 146 0.18 2.90 -3.65
N LYS A 147 -0.06 4.06 -4.30
CA LYS A 147 -1.24 4.27 -5.15
C LYS A 147 -1.32 3.25 -6.28
N LEU A 148 -0.18 2.93 -6.91
CA LEU A 148 -0.11 1.93 -7.98
C LEU A 148 -0.43 0.54 -7.44
N LYS A 149 0.17 0.13 -6.32
CA LYS A 149 -0.07 -1.17 -5.70
C LYS A 149 -1.52 -1.35 -5.27
N ASN A 150 -2.13 -0.32 -4.68
CA ASN A 150 -3.55 -0.33 -4.31
C ASN A 150 -4.43 -0.47 -5.55
N ARG A 151 -4.15 0.29 -6.62
CA ARG A 151 -4.89 0.18 -7.89
C ARG A 151 -4.70 -1.19 -8.55
N GLN A 152 -3.52 -1.78 -8.48
CA GLN A 152 -3.24 -3.09 -9.05
C GLN A 152 -3.98 -4.20 -8.30
N SER A 153 -4.01 -4.13 -6.96
CA SER A 153 -4.79 -5.07 -6.14
C SER A 153 -6.28 -4.97 -6.46
N VAL A 154 -6.85 -3.76 -6.49
CA VAL A 154 -8.25 -3.56 -6.85
C VAL A 154 -8.55 -4.00 -8.28
N ARG A 155 -7.64 -3.69 -9.23
CA ARG A 155 -7.78 -4.14 -10.62
C ARG A 155 -7.80 -5.66 -10.72
N SER A 156 -7.00 -6.38 -9.94
CA SER A 156 -6.99 -7.84 -9.94
C SER A 156 -8.35 -8.40 -9.51
N GLU A 157 -8.88 -7.91 -8.39
CA GLU A 157 -10.18 -8.32 -7.87
C GLU A 157 -11.32 -7.97 -8.82
N LEU A 158 -11.32 -6.75 -9.38
CA LEU A 158 -12.32 -6.31 -10.35
C LEU A 158 -12.21 -7.07 -11.67
N SER A 159 -11.01 -7.38 -12.15
CA SER A 159 -10.82 -8.20 -13.35
C SER A 159 -11.44 -9.57 -13.15
N GLN A 160 -11.14 -10.23 -12.02
CA GLN A 160 -11.72 -11.53 -11.71
C GLN A 160 -13.25 -11.47 -11.67
N LEU A 161 -13.82 -10.46 -11.02
CA LEU A 161 -15.28 -10.28 -10.97
C LEU A 161 -15.88 -10.09 -12.38
N VAL A 162 -15.24 -9.28 -13.22
CA VAL A 162 -15.71 -9.01 -14.59
C VAL A 162 -15.56 -10.26 -15.47
N ASP A 163 -14.44 -10.97 -15.39
CA ASP A 163 -14.19 -12.18 -16.17
C ASP A 163 -15.21 -13.29 -15.83
N GLU A 164 -15.59 -13.41 -14.55
CA GLU A 164 -16.63 -14.36 -14.12
C GLU A 164 -18.03 -13.91 -14.53
N LEU A 165 -18.35 -12.61 -14.45
CA LEU A 165 -19.68 -12.07 -14.79
C LEU A 165 -19.93 -11.97 -16.30
N VAL A 166 -18.89 -11.73 -17.12
CA VAL A 166 -19.05 -11.57 -18.56
C VAL A 166 -19.41 -12.91 -19.20
N VAL A 167 -20.51 -12.93 -19.94
CA VAL A 167 -20.91 -14.07 -20.77
C VAL A 167 -20.52 -13.77 -22.22
N PRO A 168 -19.49 -14.42 -22.79
CA PRO A 168 -19.09 -14.17 -24.17
C PRO A 168 -20.19 -14.52 -25.16
N ASN A 169 -20.38 -13.69 -26.20
CA ASN A 169 -21.33 -14.00 -27.27
C ASN A 169 -20.98 -15.32 -28.00
N ALA A 170 -19.69 -15.66 -28.08
CA ALA A 170 -19.25 -16.94 -28.61
C ALA A 170 -19.84 -18.13 -27.83
N MET A 171 -19.84 -18.06 -26.50
CA MET A 171 -20.46 -19.09 -25.64
C MET A 171 -21.96 -19.24 -25.94
N ILE A 172 -22.66 -18.12 -26.10
CA ILE A 172 -24.09 -18.11 -26.43
C ILE A 172 -24.33 -18.78 -27.79
N SER A 173 -23.58 -18.38 -28.83
CA SER A 173 -23.68 -18.97 -30.17
C SER A 173 -23.35 -20.46 -30.17
N THR A 174 -22.29 -20.90 -29.49
CA THR A 174 -21.92 -22.32 -29.39
C THR A 174 -23.01 -23.13 -28.69
N ILE A 175 -23.61 -22.63 -27.61
CA ILE A 175 -24.70 -23.35 -26.92
C ILE A 175 -25.96 -23.43 -27.81
N LEU A 176 -26.25 -22.39 -28.59
CA LEU A 176 -27.44 -22.35 -29.46
C LEU A 176 -27.28 -23.14 -30.75
N ASP A 177 -26.12 -23.10 -31.40
CA ASP A 177 -25.93 -23.61 -32.76
C ASP A 177 -25.22 -24.97 -32.79
N THR A 178 -24.36 -25.26 -31.83
CA THR A 178 -23.56 -26.50 -31.82
C THR A 178 -24.38 -27.70 -31.33
N PRO A 179 -24.24 -28.89 -31.96
CA PRO A 179 -24.86 -30.12 -31.47
C PRO A 179 -24.21 -30.61 -30.17
N VAL A 180 -25.03 -31.24 -29.31
CA VAL A 180 -24.64 -31.76 -27.97
C VAL A 180 -23.55 -32.86 -28.02
N THR A 181 -23.16 -33.30 -29.22
CA THR A 181 -22.17 -34.38 -29.42
C THR A 181 -20.73 -33.84 -29.48
N GLU A 182 -20.55 -32.54 -29.73
CA GLU A 182 -19.22 -31.93 -29.88
C GLU A 182 -18.59 -31.57 -28.53
N GLN A 183 -17.26 -31.64 -28.46
CA GLN A 183 -16.49 -31.35 -27.25
C GLN A 183 -16.62 -29.87 -26.84
N ASP A 184 -16.66 -28.97 -27.82
CA ASP A 184 -16.82 -27.54 -27.62
C ASP A 184 -18.10 -27.20 -26.83
N PHE A 185 -19.20 -27.92 -27.09
CA PHE A 185 -20.43 -27.75 -26.33
C PHE A 185 -20.24 -28.16 -24.85
N LEU A 186 -19.48 -29.21 -24.58
CA LEU A 186 -19.24 -29.72 -23.23
C LEU A 186 -18.35 -28.75 -22.44
N GLU A 187 -17.30 -28.22 -23.06
CA GLU A 187 -16.42 -27.21 -22.46
C GLU A 187 -17.17 -25.93 -22.13
N GLN A 188 -17.97 -25.41 -23.08
CA GLN A 188 -18.80 -24.23 -22.87
C GLN A 188 -19.90 -24.47 -21.82
N LEU A 189 -20.42 -25.70 -21.70
CA LEU A 189 -21.38 -26.07 -20.66
C LEU A 189 -20.73 -26.11 -19.26
N HIS A 190 -19.49 -26.55 -19.15
CA HIS A 190 -18.72 -26.48 -17.91
C HIS A 190 -18.51 -25.03 -17.48
N GLU A 191 -18.08 -24.17 -18.40
CA GLU A 191 -17.88 -22.74 -18.13
C GLU A 191 -19.19 -22.07 -17.72
N LEU A 192 -20.29 -22.35 -18.42
CA LEU A 192 -21.63 -21.88 -18.06
C LEU A 192 -22.02 -22.32 -16.64
N ASN A 193 -21.77 -23.58 -16.27
CA ASN A 193 -22.11 -24.08 -14.95
C ASN A 193 -21.31 -23.38 -13.84
N THR A 194 -20.02 -23.11 -14.07
CA THR A 194 -19.18 -22.33 -13.15
C THR A 194 -19.73 -20.92 -12.99
N LYS A 195 -20.05 -20.23 -14.10
CA LYS A 195 -20.64 -18.88 -14.08
C LYS A 195 -21.99 -18.84 -13.36
N ILE A 196 -22.86 -19.82 -13.58
CA ILE A 196 -24.14 -19.93 -12.87
C ILE A 196 -23.93 -20.11 -11.36
N ASN A 197 -22.97 -20.95 -10.94
CA ASN A 197 -22.68 -21.14 -9.52
C ASN A 197 -22.08 -19.88 -8.88
N TYR A 198 -21.17 -19.20 -9.59
CA TYR A 198 -20.59 -17.94 -9.14
C TYR A 198 -21.65 -16.85 -8.95
N VAL A 199 -22.55 -16.68 -9.92
CA VAL A 199 -23.67 -15.72 -9.79
C VAL A 199 -24.62 -16.12 -8.67
N LYS A 200 -24.88 -17.42 -8.46
CA LYS A 200 -25.67 -17.89 -7.30
C LYS A 200 -24.99 -17.55 -5.97
N GLU A 201 -23.69 -17.73 -5.85
CA GLU A 201 -22.92 -17.38 -4.63
C GLU A 201 -22.89 -15.86 -4.41
N GLN A 202 -22.73 -15.09 -5.49
CA GLN A 202 -22.65 -13.62 -5.46
C GLN A 202 -24.02 -12.94 -5.33
N SER A 203 -25.12 -13.65 -5.60
CA SER A 203 -26.50 -13.13 -5.49
C SER A 203 -26.83 -12.59 -4.09
N PHE A 204 -26.09 -13.01 -3.06
CA PHE A 204 -26.21 -12.49 -1.70
C PHE A 204 -25.75 -11.02 -1.55
N ARG A 205 -25.02 -10.47 -2.54
CA ARG A 205 -24.49 -9.10 -2.52
C ARG A 205 -25.36 -8.08 -3.26
N GLU A 206 -26.51 -8.49 -3.82
CA GLU A 206 -27.56 -7.63 -4.41
C GLU A 206 -27.05 -6.50 -5.34
N THR A 207 -26.10 -6.81 -6.22
CA THR A 207 -25.62 -5.85 -7.22
C THR A 207 -26.49 -5.88 -8.47
N ALA A 208 -26.93 -4.72 -9.00
CA ALA A 208 -27.76 -4.62 -10.21
C ALA A 208 -27.18 -5.37 -11.43
N ALA A 209 -25.85 -5.31 -11.63
CA ALA A 209 -25.18 -6.02 -12.70
C ALA A 209 -25.27 -7.56 -12.58
N CYS A 210 -25.39 -8.10 -11.36
CA CYS A 210 -25.62 -9.53 -11.16
C CYS A 210 -27.03 -9.93 -11.59
N ALA A 211 -28.04 -9.08 -11.35
CA ALA A 211 -29.42 -9.34 -11.78
C ALA A 211 -29.55 -9.35 -13.32
N ASP A 212 -28.91 -8.41 -14.01
CA ASP A 212 -28.94 -8.34 -15.48
C ASP A 212 -28.30 -9.57 -16.13
N VAL A 213 -27.14 -10.00 -15.62
CA VAL A 213 -26.47 -11.21 -16.12
C VAL A 213 -27.22 -12.47 -15.72
N GLN A 214 -27.85 -12.49 -14.55
CA GLN A 214 -28.63 -13.63 -14.09
C GLN A 214 -29.80 -13.97 -15.05
N ASP A 215 -30.55 -12.99 -15.56
CA ASP A 215 -31.63 -13.26 -16.53
C ASP A 215 -31.07 -13.89 -17.82
N ILE A 216 -29.93 -13.39 -18.32
CA ILE A 216 -29.27 -13.94 -19.52
C ILE A 216 -28.82 -15.38 -19.27
N LEU A 217 -28.18 -15.63 -18.13
CA LEU A 217 -27.72 -16.96 -17.73
C LEU A 217 -28.88 -17.93 -17.53
N ASP A 218 -30.00 -17.49 -16.94
CA ASP A 218 -31.18 -18.31 -16.75
C ASP A 218 -31.84 -18.70 -18.08
N ARG A 219 -31.91 -17.76 -19.04
CA ARG A 219 -32.38 -18.06 -20.40
C ARG A 219 -31.47 -19.06 -21.12
N LEU A 220 -30.15 -18.88 -21.00
CA LEU A 220 -29.16 -19.76 -21.60
C LEU A 220 -29.20 -21.16 -20.96
N LYS A 221 -29.36 -21.22 -19.63
CA LYS A 221 -29.58 -22.44 -18.85
C LYS A 221 -30.81 -23.20 -19.36
N ILE A 222 -31.96 -22.54 -19.53
CA ILE A 222 -33.18 -23.18 -20.03
C ILE A 222 -32.96 -23.77 -21.43
N LYS A 223 -32.28 -23.04 -22.32
CA LYS A 223 -31.95 -23.52 -23.67
C LYS A 223 -31.02 -24.74 -23.64
N ALA A 224 -29.95 -24.68 -22.84
CA ALA A 224 -29.02 -25.79 -22.68
C ALA A 224 -29.71 -27.04 -22.10
N VAL A 225 -30.53 -26.87 -21.04
CA VAL A 225 -31.31 -27.96 -20.42
C VAL A 225 -32.26 -28.60 -21.42
N THR A 226 -32.94 -27.80 -22.24
CA THR A 226 -33.88 -28.31 -23.26
C THR A 226 -33.15 -29.16 -24.30
N LYS A 227 -32.03 -28.67 -24.84
CA LYS A 227 -31.19 -29.42 -25.80
C LYS A 227 -30.68 -30.74 -25.21
N ILE A 228 -30.14 -30.70 -23.99
CA ILE A 228 -29.63 -31.88 -23.29
C ILE A 228 -30.76 -32.90 -23.07
N ARG A 229 -31.94 -32.43 -22.64
CA ARG A 229 -33.13 -33.28 -22.44
C ARG A 229 -33.53 -33.98 -23.74
N GLU A 230 -33.65 -33.24 -24.84
CA GLU A 230 -33.98 -33.81 -26.15
C GLU A 230 -32.96 -34.86 -26.59
N PHE A 231 -31.66 -34.57 -26.44
CA PHE A 231 -30.60 -35.50 -26.79
C PHE A 231 -30.66 -36.80 -25.96
N ILE A 232 -30.80 -36.69 -24.64
CA ILE A 232 -30.87 -37.87 -23.76
C ILE A 232 -32.14 -38.68 -24.05
N LEU A 233 -33.30 -38.04 -24.22
CA LEU A 233 -34.55 -38.73 -24.57
C LEU A 233 -34.45 -39.44 -25.93
N GLN A 234 -33.83 -38.83 -26.94
CA GLN A 234 -33.57 -39.48 -28.23
C GLN A 234 -32.70 -40.75 -28.08
N LYS A 235 -31.67 -40.70 -27.21
CA LYS A 235 -30.86 -41.89 -26.89
C LYS A 235 -31.67 -42.93 -26.13
N ILE A 236 -32.54 -42.53 -25.20
CA ILE A 236 -33.44 -43.43 -24.48
C ILE A 236 -34.42 -44.12 -25.45
N TYR A 237 -35.04 -43.38 -26.35
CA TYR A 237 -35.94 -43.95 -27.36
C TYR A 237 -35.23 -44.86 -28.36
N SER A 238 -33.94 -44.64 -28.61
CA SER A 238 -33.15 -45.55 -29.44
C SER A 238 -33.06 -46.96 -28.84
N PHE A 239 -33.22 -47.15 -27.52
CA PHE A 239 -33.30 -48.48 -26.90
C PHE A 239 -34.57 -49.25 -27.27
N ARG A 240 -35.64 -48.57 -27.71
CA ARG A 240 -36.89 -49.25 -28.09
C ARG A 240 -36.77 -50.02 -29.42
N LYS A 241 -35.68 -49.85 -30.17
CA LYS A 241 -35.46 -50.57 -31.44
C LYS A 241 -35.19 -52.07 -31.17
N PRO A 242 -36.01 -52.98 -31.73
CA PRO A 242 -35.86 -54.42 -31.50
C PRO A 242 -34.51 -54.92 -32.02
N MET A 243 -33.95 -55.94 -31.36
CA MET A 243 -32.66 -56.58 -31.68
C MET A 243 -31.39 -55.73 -31.47
N THR A 244 -31.44 -54.70 -30.63
CA THR A 244 -30.23 -53.91 -30.25
C THR A 244 -29.54 -54.53 -29.03
N ASN A 245 -28.21 -54.70 -29.07
CA ASN A 245 -27.43 -55.02 -27.86
C ASN A 245 -27.51 -53.81 -26.91
N TYR A 246 -28.33 -53.90 -25.88
CA TYR A 246 -28.61 -52.83 -24.91
C TYR A 246 -27.36 -52.38 -24.13
N GLN A 247 -26.31 -53.20 -24.06
CA GLN A 247 -25.05 -52.82 -23.41
C GLN A 247 -24.31 -51.73 -24.19
N ILE A 248 -24.43 -51.68 -25.52
CA ILE A 248 -23.70 -50.72 -26.36
C ILE A 248 -24.22 -49.29 -26.14
N PRO A 249 -25.54 -48.99 -26.23
CA PRO A 249 -26.03 -47.65 -25.94
C PRO A 249 -26.01 -47.30 -24.44
N GLN A 250 -26.04 -48.28 -23.52
CA GLN A 250 -25.77 -48.02 -22.09
C GLN A 250 -24.35 -47.49 -21.85
N ASN A 251 -23.35 -48.12 -22.46
CA ASN A 251 -21.96 -47.64 -22.40
C ASN A 251 -21.79 -46.27 -23.06
N ALA A 252 -22.54 -45.98 -24.13
CA ALA A 252 -22.54 -44.66 -24.74
C ALA A 252 -23.12 -43.58 -23.80
N LEU A 253 -24.18 -43.89 -23.05
CA LEU A 253 -24.78 -42.99 -22.06
C LEU A 253 -23.85 -42.68 -20.88
N LEU A 254 -22.99 -43.61 -20.47
CA LEU A 254 -22.01 -43.38 -19.41
C LEU A 254 -21.00 -42.27 -19.77
N LYS A 255 -20.68 -42.11 -21.06
CA LYS A 255 -19.81 -41.02 -21.54
C LYS A 255 -20.44 -39.63 -21.31
N TYR A 256 -21.76 -39.57 -21.19
CA TYR A 256 -22.53 -38.33 -21.00
C TYR A 256 -22.95 -38.11 -19.54
N ARG A 257 -22.26 -38.72 -18.58
CA ARG A 257 -22.52 -38.56 -17.14
C ARG A 257 -22.60 -37.09 -16.72
N PHE A 258 -21.76 -36.23 -17.30
CA PHE A 258 -21.72 -34.82 -16.94
C PHE A 258 -23.06 -34.11 -17.24
N PHE A 259 -23.76 -34.45 -18.31
CA PHE A 259 -25.06 -33.86 -18.63
C PHE A 259 -26.10 -34.15 -17.54
N TYR A 260 -26.14 -35.37 -17.01
CA TYR A 260 -27.03 -35.69 -15.91
C TYR A 260 -26.65 -35.00 -14.60
N GLN A 261 -25.34 -34.86 -14.32
CA GLN A 261 -24.84 -34.08 -13.18
C GLN A 261 -25.24 -32.61 -13.28
N PHE A 262 -25.10 -32.01 -14.47
CA PHE A 262 -25.50 -30.63 -14.76
C PHE A 262 -27.01 -30.43 -14.57
N LEU A 263 -27.82 -31.37 -15.05
CA LEU A 263 -29.27 -31.34 -14.86
C LEU A 263 -29.65 -31.45 -13.38
N LEU A 264 -29.03 -32.33 -12.60
CA LEU A 264 -29.28 -32.45 -11.16
C LEU A 264 -28.93 -31.19 -10.37
N ALA A 265 -27.86 -30.49 -10.77
CA ALA A 265 -27.41 -29.28 -10.11
C ALA A 265 -28.31 -28.07 -10.38
N ASN A 266 -28.92 -28.00 -11.57
CA ASN A 266 -29.71 -26.85 -12.01
C ASN A 266 -31.22 -27.11 -11.96
N GLU A 267 -31.70 -28.19 -12.56
CA GLU A 267 -33.12 -28.50 -12.75
C GLU A 267 -33.44 -29.96 -12.37
N ARG A 268 -33.75 -30.18 -11.09
CA ARG A 268 -34.03 -31.51 -10.54
C ARG A 268 -35.29 -32.16 -11.14
N SER A 269 -36.25 -31.36 -11.61
CA SER A 269 -37.48 -31.81 -12.24
C SER A 269 -37.20 -32.57 -13.54
N VAL A 270 -36.39 -31.98 -14.43
CA VAL A 270 -35.99 -32.56 -15.71
C VAL A 270 -35.12 -33.81 -15.50
N ALA A 271 -34.23 -33.79 -14.52
CA ALA A 271 -33.43 -34.96 -14.18
C ALA A 271 -34.32 -36.15 -13.74
N LYS A 272 -35.34 -35.87 -12.93
CA LYS A 272 -36.31 -36.89 -12.49
C LYS A 272 -37.10 -37.46 -13.66
N GLU A 273 -37.59 -36.61 -14.56
CA GLU A 273 -38.30 -37.03 -15.77
C GLU A 273 -37.47 -38.00 -16.62
N ILE A 274 -36.21 -37.64 -16.92
CA ILE A 274 -35.30 -38.46 -17.73
C ILE A 274 -35.05 -39.82 -17.06
N ARG A 275 -34.87 -39.82 -15.73
CA ARG A 275 -34.68 -41.06 -14.96
C ARG A 275 -35.92 -41.94 -15.02
N ASP A 276 -37.10 -41.37 -14.81
CA ASP A 276 -38.35 -42.13 -14.78
C ASP A 276 -38.65 -42.71 -16.18
N GLU A 277 -38.42 -41.95 -17.26
CA GLU A 277 -38.56 -42.46 -18.65
C GLU A 277 -37.53 -43.56 -18.97
N TYR A 278 -36.29 -43.45 -18.49
CA TYR A 278 -35.30 -44.52 -18.63
C TYR A 278 -35.73 -45.79 -17.88
N VAL A 279 -36.21 -45.67 -16.65
CA VAL A 279 -36.69 -46.80 -15.85
C VAL A 279 -37.89 -47.47 -16.53
N ASP A 280 -38.84 -46.70 -17.04
CA ASP A 280 -40.03 -47.22 -17.71
C ASP A 280 -39.70 -47.94 -19.01
N THR A 281 -38.82 -47.35 -19.83
CA THR A 281 -38.40 -47.98 -21.09
C THR A 281 -37.62 -49.26 -20.85
N MET A 282 -36.66 -49.23 -19.92
CA MET A 282 -35.84 -50.39 -19.60
C MET A 282 -36.66 -51.50 -18.93
N SER A 283 -37.61 -51.15 -18.05
CA SER A 283 -38.55 -52.11 -17.45
C SER A 283 -39.39 -52.83 -18.50
N LYS A 284 -39.94 -52.09 -19.49
CA LYS A 284 -40.71 -52.67 -20.59
C LYS A 284 -39.87 -53.59 -21.46
N ILE A 285 -38.64 -53.19 -21.75
CA ILE A 285 -37.69 -53.98 -22.54
C ILE A 285 -37.36 -55.29 -21.81
N TYR A 286 -36.92 -55.23 -20.55
CA TYR A 286 -36.61 -56.43 -19.77
C TYR A 286 -37.83 -57.35 -19.64
N LEU A 287 -39.01 -56.81 -19.37
CA LEU A 287 -40.24 -57.61 -19.32
C LEU A 287 -40.52 -58.33 -20.65
N SER A 288 -40.33 -57.66 -21.79
CA SER A 288 -40.48 -58.28 -23.11
C SER A 288 -39.45 -59.39 -23.36
N TYR A 289 -38.20 -59.20 -22.94
CA TYR A 289 -37.16 -60.22 -23.04
C TYR A 289 -37.46 -61.42 -22.17
N PHE A 290 -37.83 -61.22 -20.91
CA PHE A 290 -38.20 -62.32 -20.01
C PHE A 290 -39.44 -63.06 -20.53
N LYS A 291 -40.48 -62.35 -21.00
CA LYS A 291 -41.64 -63.00 -21.63
C LYS A 291 -41.25 -63.83 -22.84
N SER A 292 -40.44 -63.29 -23.76
CA SER A 292 -39.95 -64.01 -24.94
C SER A 292 -39.10 -65.22 -24.55
N TYR A 293 -38.23 -65.08 -23.55
CA TYR A 293 -37.41 -66.17 -23.03
C TYR A 293 -38.26 -67.27 -22.38
N THR A 294 -39.24 -66.91 -21.54
CA THR A 294 -40.20 -67.86 -20.96
C THR A 294 -41.03 -68.55 -22.03
N SER A 295 -41.53 -67.84 -23.05
CA SER A 295 -42.26 -68.46 -24.16
C SER A 295 -41.38 -69.44 -24.96
N ARG A 296 -40.09 -69.14 -25.16
CA ARG A 296 -39.14 -70.06 -25.79
C ARG A 296 -38.87 -71.28 -24.93
N LEU A 297 -38.65 -71.11 -23.62
CA LEU A 297 -38.48 -72.21 -22.67
C LEU A 297 -39.71 -73.12 -22.61
N MET A 298 -40.92 -72.53 -22.57
CA MET A 298 -42.15 -73.31 -22.62
C MET A 298 -42.25 -74.10 -23.93
N LYS A 299 -41.90 -73.50 -25.08
CA LYS A 299 -41.91 -74.20 -26.36
C LYS A 299 -40.95 -75.41 -26.38
N VAL A 300 -39.76 -75.28 -25.80
CA VAL A 300 -38.81 -76.40 -25.65
C VAL A 300 -39.35 -77.47 -24.70
N GLN A 301 -40.02 -77.08 -23.60
CA GLN A 301 -40.68 -78.04 -22.71
C GLN A 301 -41.80 -78.82 -23.42
N TYR A 302 -42.58 -78.21 -24.31
CA TYR A 302 -43.60 -78.91 -25.08
C TYR A 302 -43.02 -79.82 -26.18
N GLU A 303 -41.79 -79.58 -26.63
CA GLU A 303 -41.06 -80.50 -27.52
C GLU A 303 -40.54 -81.75 -26.79
N GLU A 304 -40.33 -81.70 -25.46
CA GLU A 304 -39.87 -82.83 -24.65
C GLU A 304 -41.00 -83.67 -24.02
N VAL A 305 -42.26 -83.25 -24.11
CA VAL A 305 -43.39 -84.06 -23.62
C VAL A 305 -43.81 -85.03 -24.73
N ALA A 306 -43.23 -86.23 -24.70
CA ALA A 306 -43.70 -87.36 -25.51
C ALA A 306 -45.15 -87.71 -25.13
N GLU A 307 -46.09 -87.52 -26.05
CA GLU A 307 -47.45 -88.03 -25.91
C GLU A 307 -47.48 -89.56 -26.15
N LYS A 308 -48.55 -90.23 -25.70
CA LYS A 308 -48.71 -91.71 -25.73
C LYS A 308 -48.65 -92.33 -27.15
N GLU A 309 -48.67 -91.51 -28.19
CA GLU A 309 -48.51 -91.89 -29.60
C GLU A 309 -47.03 -91.92 -30.05
N ASP A 310 -46.11 -91.38 -29.25
CA ASP A 310 -44.66 -91.44 -29.50
C ASP A 310 -44.09 -92.78 -28.99
N LEU A 311 -44.67 -93.87 -29.51
CA LEU A 311 -44.24 -95.22 -29.19
C LEU A 311 -42.97 -95.52 -30.01
N MET A 312 -41.83 -95.58 -29.31
CA MET A 312 -40.57 -96.09 -29.81
C MET A 312 -40.73 -97.51 -30.37
N GLY A 313 -40.56 -97.65 -31.68
CA GLY A 313 -40.19 -98.91 -32.33
C GLY A 313 -41.33 -99.70 -32.97
N VAL A 314 -41.55 -99.48 -34.26
CA VAL A 314 -41.87 -100.55 -35.21
C VAL A 314 -41.01 -100.33 -36.46
N GLU A 315 -40.06 -101.24 -36.70
CA GLU A 315 -39.49 -101.44 -38.03
C GLU A 315 -40.61 -102.00 -38.91
N ASP A 316 -40.96 -101.34 -40.02
CA ASP A 316 -41.33 -102.13 -41.18
C ASP A 316 -40.98 -101.50 -42.52
N THR A 317 -40.54 -102.43 -43.32
CA THR A 317 -39.94 -102.45 -44.64
C THR A 317 -40.85 -101.92 -45.74
N GLY A 318 -40.24 -101.18 -46.68
CA GLY A 318 -40.94 -100.71 -47.88
C GLY A 318 -40.02 -99.94 -48.81
N LYS A 319 -39.11 -100.65 -49.48
CA LYS A 319 -38.36 -100.13 -50.63
C LYS A 319 -39.32 -99.66 -51.74
N LYS A 320 -38.79 -98.74 -52.58
CA LYS A 320 -39.13 -98.39 -53.97
C LYS A 320 -40.01 -97.14 -54.13
N ASP A 321 -39.76 -96.21 -55.04
CA ASP A 321 -38.75 -96.13 -56.10
C ASP A 321 -38.51 -94.64 -56.44
N ILE A 322 -37.35 -94.43 -57.04
CA ILE A 322 -36.81 -93.18 -57.56
C ILE A 322 -37.56 -92.80 -58.84
N LEU A 323 -37.99 -91.53 -58.97
CA LEU A 323 -37.71 -90.64 -60.10
C LEU A 323 -38.18 -89.22 -59.83
#